data_AF-A0A699YP63-F1
#
_entry.id   AF-A0A699YP63-F1
#
_cell.length_a   1.000
_cell.length_b   1.000
_cell.length_c   1.000
_cell.angle_alpha   90.00
_cell.angle_beta   90.00
_cell.angle_gamma   90.00
#
_symmetry.space_group_name_H-M   'P 1'
#
loop_
_entity.id
_entity.type
_entity.pdbx_description
1 polymer ?
#
loop_
_entity_poly.entity_id
_entity_poly.type
_entity_poly.pdbx_seq_one_letter_code
_entity_poly.pdbx_strand_id
1 'polypeptide(L)' 'MQSNKLAQGLPRAPIFGVGMPTLDGITGVLQVVSGARSQGAGRRCSALWINMREEPVVYVNGRPFVLRE' A
#
# COMPACT_ATOMS: atom_id res chain seq x y z
N MET A 1 -2.88 -18.13 -3.80
CA MET A 1 -3.56 -17.00 -3.14
C MET A 1 -2.64 -16.44 -2.07
N GLN A 2 -1.87 -15.39 -2.37
CA GLN A 2 -1.09 -14.70 -1.34
C GLN A 2 -2.03 -13.75 -0.60
N SER A 3 -2.12 -13.92 0.71
CA SER A 3 -2.94 -13.10 1.59
C SER A 3 -2.49 -11.63 1.54
N ASN A 4 -3.40 -10.73 1.17
CA ASN A 4 -3.23 -9.29 1.36
C ASN A 4 -3.17 -9.01 2.87
N LYS A 5 -1.97 -9.05 3.45
CA LYS A 5 -1.72 -8.49 4.78
C LYS A 5 -1.95 -6.99 4.67
N LEU A 6 -3.05 -6.53 5.24
CA LEU A 6 -3.38 -5.11 5.36
C LEU A 6 -2.20 -4.38 6.00
N ALA A 7 -1.92 -3.17 5.52
CA ALA A 7 -0.81 -2.36 6.02
C ALA A 7 -0.94 -2.18 7.54
N GLN A 8 -0.02 -2.74 8.31
CA GLN A 8 -0.03 -2.62 9.76
C GLN A 8 0.66 -1.30 10.11
N GLY A 9 -0.12 -0.33 10.59
CA GLY A 9 0.39 0.99 10.99
C GLY A 9 1.12 0.93 12.34
N LEU A 10 2.11 1.80 12.54
CA LEU A 10 2.75 1.96 13.84
C LEU A 10 1.80 2.68 14.83
N PRO A 11 1.68 2.25 16.10
CA PRO A 11 0.70 2.80 17.04
C PRO A 11 0.83 4.30 17.36
N ARG A 12 1.99 4.91 17.08
CA ARG A 12 2.30 6.32 17.44
C ARG A 12 2.77 7.17 16.26
N ALA A 13 2.72 6.65 15.05
CA ALA A 13 3.13 7.38 13.86
C ALA A 13 2.27 6.96 12.65
N PRO A 14 1.94 7.89 11.73
CA PRO A 14 1.18 7.59 10.52
C PRO A 14 2.07 6.89 9.46
N ILE A 15 2.81 5.88 9.88
CA ILE A 15 3.73 5.09 9.07
C ILE A 15 3.12 3.71 8.89
N PHE A 16 3.03 3.28 7.64
CA PHE A 16 2.39 2.04 7.25
C PHE A 16 3.38 1.22 6.41
N GLY A 17 3.50 -0.07 6.72
CA GLY A 17 4.32 -1.00 5.95
C GLY A 17 3.47 -1.98 5.15
N VAL A 18 3.88 -2.29 3.93
CA VAL A 18 3.25 -3.30 3.07
C VAL A 18 4.31 -4.15 2.38
N GLY A 19 3.96 -5.38 2.02
CA GLY A 19 4.75 -6.16 1.05
C GLY A 19 4.63 -5.56 -0.35
N MET A 20 4.96 -6.32 -1.41
CA MET A 20 4.60 -5.91 -2.78
C MET A 20 3.10 -6.09 -2.99
N PRO A 21 2.30 -5.01 -3.05
CA PRO A 21 0.87 -5.13 -3.22
C PRO A 21 0.51 -5.40 -4.68
N THR A 22 -0.64 -6.01 -4.93
CA THR A 22 -1.32 -5.93 -6.23
C THR A 22 -1.97 -4.56 -6.41
N LEU A 23 -2.53 -4.28 -7.59
CA LEU A 23 -3.35 -3.08 -7.82
C LEU A 23 -4.47 -2.96 -6.77
N ASP A 24 -5.22 -4.04 -6.54
CA ASP A 24 -6.27 -4.07 -5.51
C ASP A 24 -5.70 -3.88 -4.10
N GLY A 25 -4.49 -4.40 -3.86
CA GLY A 25 -3.75 -4.19 -2.63
C GLY A 25 -3.44 -2.71 -2.41
N ILE A 26 -2.96 -1.98 -3.43
CA ILE A 26 -2.70 -0.55 -3.37
C ILE A 26 -3.98 0.21 -3.03
N THR A 27 -5.09 -0.08 -3.72
CA THR A 27 -6.39 0.53 -3.43
C THR A 27 -6.83 0.28 -1.99
N GLY A 28 -6.66 -0.95 -1.49
CA GLY A 28 -6.96 -1.29 -0.10
C GLY A 28 -6.10 -0.51 0.90
N VAL A 29 -4.82 -0.31 0.62
CA VAL A 29 -3.91 0.49 1.46
C VAL A 29 -4.35 1.95 1.49
N LEU A 30 -4.65 2.54 0.32
CA LEU A 30 -5.10 3.92 0.25
C LEU A 30 -6.39 4.15 1.04
N GLN A 31 -7.34 3.20 1.01
CA GLN A 31 -8.57 3.27 1.81
C GLN A 31 -8.30 3.25 3.32
N VAL A 32 -7.30 2.48 3.76
CA VAL A 32 -6.89 2.43 5.17
C VAL A 32 -6.21 3.74 5.57
N VAL A 33 -5.22 4.19 4.78
CA VAL A 33 -4.43 5.41 5.06
C VAL A 33 -5.30 6.66 5.01
N SER A 34 -6.24 6.74 4.07
CA SER A 34 -7.14 7.89 3.96
C SER A 34 -8.22 7.92 5.04
N GLY A 35 -8.32 6.89 5.87
CA GLY A 35 -9.42 6.75 6.82
C GLY A 35 -10.78 6.69 6.13
N ALA A 36 -10.87 6.25 4.87
CA ALA A 36 -12.13 6.20 4.12
C ALA A 36 -13.20 5.33 4.80
N ARG A 37 -12.79 4.44 5.71
CA ARG A 37 -13.67 3.57 6.49
C ARG A 37 -13.99 4.08 7.89
N SER A 38 -13.52 5.27 8.28
CA SER A 38 -13.80 5.88 9.59
C SER A 38 -14.78 7.05 9.48
N GLN A 39 -15.34 7.49 10.62
CA GLN A 39 -16.37 8.53 10.70
C GLN A 39 -15.95 9.94 10.19
N GLY A 40 -14.72 10.09 9.66
CA GLY A 40 -14.18 11.31 9.04
C GLY A 40 -14.04 11.24 7.51
N ALA A 41 -14.83 10.38 6.86
CA ALA A 41 -14.83 10.23 5.40
C ALA A 41 -15.11 11.58 4.71
N GLY A 42 -14.12 12.09 3.97
CA GLY A 42 -14.19 13.40 3.29
C GLY A 42 -13.01 14.34 3.59
N ARG A 43 -12.16 14.02 4.58
CA ARG A 43 -10.92 14.78 4.80
C ARG A 43 -9.91 14.47 3.68
N ARG A 44 -9.36 15.51 3.03
CA ARG A 44 -8.23 15.32 2.10
C ARG A 44 -7.06 14.68 2.87
N CYS A 45 -6.64 13.52 2.39
CA CYS A 45 -5.47 12.81 2.89
C CYS A 45 -4.32 13.01 1.89
N SER A 46 -3.14 13.34 2.39
CA SER A 46 -1.90 13.32 1.62
C SER A 46 -1.06 12.16 2.12
N ALA A 47 -0.55 11.35 1.21
CA ALA A 47 0.29 10.20 1.53
C ALA A 47 1.58 10.26 0.70
N LEU A 48 2.70 9.94 1.35
CA LEU A 48 3.98 9.75 0.69
C LEU A 48 4.18 8.25 0.50
N TRP A 49 4.20 7.79 -0.75
CA TRP A 49 4.46 6.39 -1.08
C TRP A 49 5.94 6.23 -1.44
N ILE A 50 6.71 5.60 -0.54
CA ILE A 50 8.15 5.38 -0.74
C ILE A 50 8.37 3.90 -1.06
N ASN A 51 9.06 3.63 -2.17
CA ASN A 51 9.59 2.30 -2.47
C ASN A 51 11.06 2.24 -2.03
N MET A 52 11.41 1.25 -1.22
CA MET A 52 12.76 1.06 -0.67
C MET A 52 13.54 -0.07 -1.37
N ARG A 53 13.00 -0.65 -2.45
CA ARG A 53 13.67 -1.72 -3.18
C ARG A 53 14.76 -1.16 -4.07
N GLU A 54 15.90 -1.85 -4.10
CA GLU A 54 16.99 -1.57 -5.02
C GLU A 54 16.56 -1.94 -6.45
N GLU A 55 15.95 -3.10 -6.61
CA GLU A 55 15.52 -3.64 -7.88
C GLU A 55 14.17 -3.05 -8.36
N PRO A 56 13.98 -2.90 -9.69
CA PRO A 56 12.77 -2.29 -10.23
C PRO A 56 11.53 -3.15 -9.97
N VAL A 57 10.41 -2.49 -9.75
CA VAL A 57 9.09 -3.13 -9.63
C VAL A 57 8.23 -2.74 -10.82
N VAL A 58 7.75 -3.73 -11.56
CA VAL A 58 6.87 -3.53 -12.72
C VAL A 58 5.53 -4.20 -12.44
N TYR A 59 4.43 -3.56 -12.84
CA TYR A 59 3.10 -4.12 -12.72
C TYR A 59 2.62 -4.62 -14.08
N VAL A 60 2.28 -5.91 -14.16
CA VAL A 60 1.68 -6.52 -15.35
C VAL A 60 0.32 -7.09 -14.96
N ASN A 61 -0.75 -6.63 -15.61
CA ASN A 61 -2.14 -7.00 -15.30
C ASN A 61 -2.46 -6.87 -13.80
N GLY A 62 -2.00 -5.77 -13.18
CA GLY A 62 -2.23 -5.46 -11.76
C GLY A 62 -1.44 -6.31 -10.76
N ARG A 63 -0.52 -7.18 -11.21
CA ARG A 63 0.34 -7.98 -10.35
C ARG A 63 1.77 -7.43 -10.33
N PRO A 64 2.43 -7.37 -9.17
CA PRO A 64 3.79 -6.87 -9.07
C PRO A 64 4.79 -7.95 -9.50
N PHE A 65 5.78 -7.53 -10.28
CA PHE A 65 6.91 -8.34 -10.71
C PHE A 65 8.21 -7.63 -10.40
N VAL A 66 9.25 -8.43 -10.30
CA VAL A 66 10.62 -7.99 -10.08
C VAL A 66 11.46 -8.57 -11.19
N LEU A 67 12.35 -7.76 -11.75
CA LEU A 67 13.41 -8.31 -12.59
C LEU A 67 14.42 -9.01 -11.68
N ARG A 68 14.76 -10.25 -12.02
CA ARG A 68 15.84 -11.02 -11.40
C ARG A 68 16.65 -11.64 -12.55
N GLU A 69 17.95 -11.71 -12.37
CA GLU A 69 18.84 -12.51 -13.21
C GLU A 69 18.65 -14.01 -12.94
#